data_AF-A0A6V7KD84-F1
#
_entry.id   AF-A0A6V7KD84-F1
#
_cell.length_a   1.000
_cell.length_b   1.000
_cell.length_c   1.000
_cell.angle_alpha   90.00
_cell.angle_beta   90.00
_cell.angle_gamma   90.00
#
_symmetry.space_group_name_H-M   'P 1'
#
loop_
_entity.id
_entity.type
_entity.pdbx_description
1 polymer ?
#
loop_
_entity_poly.entity_id
_entity_poly.type
_entity_poly.pdbx_seq_one_letter_code
_entity_poly.pdbx_strand_id
1 'polypeptide(L)' 'HLSEEQAAELITYLTNNLLPTTQAIIEQVADGGGIRYTIPGMTQWLHRNGFSYRKPVGIPHKFSAEAQRAFVETYNELK' A
#
# COMPACT_ATOMS: atom_id res chain seq x y z
N HIS A 1 6.58 21.01 8.74
CA HIS A 1 5.62 20.32 7.85
C HIS A 1 6.30 20.11 6.51
N LEU A 2 5.95 19.05 5.76
CA LEU A 2 6.49 18.78 4.42
C LEU A 2 6.32 19.99 3.49
N SER A 3 7.33 20.31 2.67
CA SER A 3 7.16 21.24 1.56
C SER A 3 6.25 20.65 0.48
N GLU A 4 5.77 21.48 -0.45
CA GLU A 4 4.96 21.01 -1.57
C GLU A 4 5.70 19.97 -2.43
N GLU A 5 6.99 20.19 -2.68
CA GLU A 5 7.84 19.25 -3.42
C GLU A 5 7.98 17.92 -2.67
N GLN A 6 8.29 17.95 -1.38
CA GLN A 6 8.41 16.74 -0.55
C GLN A 6 7.07 15.99 -0.44
N ALA A 7 5.95 16.72 -0.37
CA ALA A 7 4.63 16.13 -0.36
C ALA A 7 4.32 15.42 -1.69
N ALA A 8 4.62 16.05 -2.84
CA ALA A 8 4.41 15.47 -4.16
C ALA A 8 5.27 14.22 -4.39
N GLU A 9 6.54 14.25 -3.96
CA GLU A 9 7.43 13.09 -4.01
C GLU A 9 6.92 11.94 -3.14
N LEU A 10 6.50 12.24 -1.91
CA LEU A 10 5.95 11.25 -0.99
C LEU A 10 4.65 10.63 -1.53
N ILE A 11 3.74 11.44 -2.09
CA ILE A 11 2.52 10.96 -2.73
C ILE A 11 2.88 9.99 -3.86
N THR A 12 3.78 10.39 -4.76
CA THR A 12 4.21 9.57 -5.89
C THR A 12 4.82 8.25 -5.40
N TYR A 13 5.65 8.29 -4.36
CA TYR A 13 6.25 7.09 -3.80
C TYR A 13 5.20 6.14 -3.20
N LEU A 14 4.26 6.66 -2.40
CA LEU A 14 3.20 5.87 -1.77
C LEU A 14 2.16 5.35 -2.75
N THR A 15 1.97 6.00 -3.90
CA THR A 15 1.13 5.47 -4.99
C THR A 15 1.78 4.26 -5.67
N ASN A 16 3.11 4.28 -5.82
CA ASN A 16 3.84 3.20 -6.50
C ASN A 16 4.26 2.06 -5.55
N ASN A 17 4.36 2.34 -4.25
CA ASN A 17 4.85 1.39 -3.24
C ASN A 17 3.85 1.27 -2.09
N LEU A 18 3.45 0.03 -1.79
CA LEU A 18 2.62 -0.24 -0.62
C LEU A 18 3.48 -0.36 0.63
N LEU A 19 3.45 0.66 1.48
CA LEU A 19 4.03 0.56 2.82
C LEU A 19 3.02 -0.04 3.80
N PRO A 20 3.42 -1.04 4.61
CA PRO A 20 2.49 -1.83 5.43
C PRO A 20 1.98 -1.08 6.67
N THR A 21 2.71 -0.06 7.14
CA THR A 21 2.39 0.67 8.37
C THR A 21 2.67 2.15 8.24
N THR A 22 1.94 2.97 9.02
CA THR A 22 2.21 4.40 9.16
C THR A 22 3.63 4.66 9.68
N GLN A 23 4.18 3.77 10.50
CA GLN A 23 5.53 3.91 11.02
C GLN A 23 6.59 3.81 9.91
N ALA A 24 6.44 2.88 8.97
CA ALA A 24 7.34 2.79 7.82
C ALA A 24 7.29 4.07 6.97
N ILE A 25 6.11 4.70 6.85
CA ILE A 25 5.97 5.99 6.17
C ILE A 25 6.69 7.11 6.94
N ILE A 26 6.61 7.12 8.27
CA ILE A 26 7.33 8.09 9.11
C ILE A 26 8.84 7.95 8.96
N GLU A 27 9.35 6.72 8.92
CA GLU A 27 10.78 6.43 8.73
C GLU A 27 11.24 6.92 7.34
N GLN A 28 10.49 6.62 6.28
CA GLN A 28 10.76 7.11 4.93
C GLN A 28 10.86 8.64 4.85
N VAL A 29 9.95 9.35 5.55
CA VAL A 29 9.95 10.82 5.59
C VAL A 29 11.09 11.37 6.45
N ALA A 30 11.43 10.70 7.55
CA ALA A 30 12.55 11.08 8.39
C ALA A 30 13.88 10.94 7.65
N ASP A 31 14.04 9.88 6.86
CA ASP A 31 15.25 9.60 6.09
C ASP A 31 15.41 10.58 4.90
N GLY A 32 14.32 10.95 4.23
CA GLY A 32 14.35 11.83 3.06
C GLY A 32 14.35 13.34 3.37
N GLY A 33 13.90 13.75 4.55
CA GLY A 33 13.67 15.18 4.83
C GLY A 33 13.91 15.64 6.26
N GLY A 34 14.36 14.76 7.16
CA GLY A 34 14.67 15.11 8.57
C GLY A 34 13.46 15.50 9.42
N ILE A 35 12.23 15.45 8.88
CA ILE A 35 10.99 15.78 9.60
C ILE A 35 10.41 14.50 10.18
N ARG A 36 10.36 14.42 11.52
CA ARG A 36 9.74 13.27 12.19
C ARG A 36 8.31 13.58 12.61
N TYR A 37 7.35 12.93 11.95
CA TYR A 37 5.95 13.00 12.33
C TYR A 37 5.64 12.07 13.52
N THR A 38 4.65 12.45 14.32
CA THR A 38 3.98 11.50 15.22
C THR A 38 3.03 10.61 14.41
N ILE A 39 2.69 9.42 14.94
CA ILE A 39 1.73 8.51 14.29
C ILE A 39 0.40 9.23 13.97
N PRO A 40 -0.26 9.92 14.93
CA PRO A 40 -1.49 10.64 14.62
C PRO A 40 -1.31 11.74 13.57
N GLY A 41 -0.17 12.44 13.60
CA GLY A 41 0.14 13.49 12.63
C GLY A 41 0.29 12.94 11.21
N MET A 42 1.01 11.83 11.05
CA MET A 42 1.15 11.17 9.76
C MET A 42 -0.19 10.59 9.27
N THR A 43 -0.96 9.95 10.15
CA THR A 43 -2.30 9.43 9.79
C THR A 43 -3.22 10.56 9.30
N GLN A 44 -3.23 11.71 9.98
CA GLN A 44 -4.01 12.87 9.51
C GLN A 44 -3.52 13.38 8.16
N TRP A 45 -2.21 13.46 7.96
CA TRP A 45 -1.62 13.88 6.68
C TRP A 45 -2.03 12.94 5.55
N LEU A 46 -1.96 11.62 5.78
CA LEU A 46 -2.37 10.61 4.80
C LEU A 46 -3.84 10.76 4.41
N HIS A 47 -4.74 10.92 5.38
CA HIS A 47 -6.17 11.11 5.10
C HIS A 47 -6.44 12.39 4.31
N ARG A 48 -5.73 13.50 4.61
CA ARG A 48 -5.84 14.77 3.86
C ARG A 48 -5.41 14.64 2.40
N ASN A 49 -4.46 13.74 2.11
CA ASN A 49 -3.96 13.47 0.76
C ASN A 49 -4.69 12.30 0.07
N GLY A 50 -5.84 11.86 0.60
CA GLY A 50 -6.67 10.82 -0.01
C GLY A 50 -6.17 9.39 0.19
N PHE A 51 -5.14 9.17 1.01
CA PHE A 51 -4.70 7.83 1.35
C PHE A 51 -5.60 7.23 2.43
N SER A 52 -6.03 5.99 2.18
CA SER A 52 -6.75 5.17 3.13
C SER A 52 -5.97 3.90 3.42
N TYR A 53 -5.98 3.44 4.67
CA TYR A 53 -5.49 2.11 4.97
C TYR A 53 -6.38 1.05 4.31
N ARG A 54 -5.77 0.19 3.49
CA ARG A 54 -6.42 -1.02 3.00
C ARG A 54 -5.67 -2.23 3.55
N LYS A 55 -6.38 -3.05 4.32
CA LYS A 55 -5.86 -4.36 4.73
C LYS A 55 -5.55 -5.16 3.46
N PRO A 56 -4.32 -5.71 3.31
CA PRO A 56 -4.01 -6.58 2.19
C PRO A 56 -5.03 -7.71 2.12
N VAL A 57 -5.53 -8.01 0.92
CA VAL A 57 -6.42 -9.14 0.74
C VAL A 57 -5.63 -10.39 1.07
N GLY A 58 -6.07 -11.14 2.06
CA GLY A 58 -5.44 -12.41 2.41
C GLY A 58 -5.59 -13.36 1.23
N ILE A 59 -4.48 -13.70 0.58
CA ILE A 59 -4.47 -14.80 -0.39
C ILE A 59 -4.67 -16.09 0.43
N PRO A 60 -5.71 -16.90 0.16
CA PRO A 60 -5.89 -18.16 0.86
C PRO A 60 -4.62 -19.00 0.78
N HIS A 61 -4.19 -19.61 1.88
CA HIS A 61 -2.97 -20.42 1.90
C HIS A 61 -2.99 -21.53 0.82
N LYS A 62 -4.17 -22.06 0.51
CA LYS A 62 -4.39 -23.09 -0.51
C LYS A 62 -4.59 -22.53 -1.93
N PHE A 63 -4.46 -21.22 -2.14
CA PHE A 63 -4.59 -20.61 -3.46
C PHE A 63 -3.46 -21.10 -4.38
N SER A 64 -3.83 -21.77 -5.47
CA SER A 64 -2.92 -22.14 -6.56
C SER A 64 -3.53 -21.65 -7.86
N ALA A 65 -2.86 -20.67 -8.49
CA ALA A 65 -3.29 -20.12 -9.77
C ALA A 65 -3.28 -21.15 -10.90
N GLU A 66 -2.45 -22.20 -10.78
CA GLU A 66 -2.38 -23.30 -11.74
C GLU A 66 -3.56 -24.26 -11.55
N ALA A 67 -3.84 -24.67 -10.31
CA ALA A 67 -4.97 -25.54 -10.00
C ALA A 67 -6.32 -24.89 -10.40
N GLN A 68 -6.44 -23.57 -10.21
CA GLN A 68 -7.65 -22.84 -10.60
C GLN A 68 -7.80 -22.73 -12.12
N ARG A 69 -6.70 -22.56 -12.87
CA ARG A 69 -6.73 -22.59 -14.34
C ARG A 69 -7.13 -23.97 -14.88
N ALA A 70 -6.51 -25.04 -14.36
CA ALA A 70 -6.83 -26.41 -14.75
C ALA A 70 -8.31 -26.77 -14.48
N PHE A 71 -8.88 -26.29 -13.36
CA PHE A 71 -10.30 -26.46 -13.07
C PHE A 71 -11.20 -25.72 -14.07
N VAL A 72 -10.87 -24.49 -14.45
CA VAL A 72 -11.65 -23.72 -15.44
C VAL A 72 -11.63 -24.38 -16.82
N GLU A 73 -10.46 -24.86 -17.26
CA GLU A 73 -10.32 -25.58 -18.53
C GLU A 73 -11.20 -26.84 -18.56
N THR A 74 -11.05 -27.72 -17.56
CA THR A 74 -11.86 -28.95 -17.44
C THR A 74 -13.36 -28.67 -17.32
N TYR A 75 -13.77 -27.61 -16.62
CA TYR A 75 -15.17 -27.23 -16.51
C TYR A 75 -15.76 -26.74 -17.85
N ASN A 76 -14.99 -26.02 -18.66
CA ASN A 76 -15.45 -25.54 -19.97
C ASN A 76 -15.59 -26.66 -20.99
N GLU A 77 -14.80 -27.73 -20.90
CA GLU A 77 -14.93 -28.92 -21.77
C GLU A 77 -16.18 -29.75 -21.49
N LEU A 78 -16.72 -29.65 -20.26
CA LEU A 78 -17.95 -30.34 -19.85
C LEU A 78 -19.23 -29.58 -20.21
N LYS A 79 -19.13 -28.39 -20.80
CA LYS A 79 -20.24 -27.47 -21.06
C LYS A 79 -20.59 -27.43 -22.55
#